data_AF-A0A0A9W5D6-F1
#
_entry.id   AF-A0A0A9W5D6-F1
#
_cell.length_a   1.000
_cell.length_b   1.000
_cell.length_c   1.000
_cell.angle_alpha   90.00
_cell.angle_beta   90.00
_cell.angle_gamma   90.00
#
_symmetry.space_group_name_H-M   'P 1'
#
loop_
_entity.id
_entity.type
_entity.pdbx_description
1 polymer ?
#
loop_
_entity_poly.entity_id
_entity_poly.type
_entity_poly.pdbx_seq_one_letter_code
_entity_poly.pdbx_strand_id
1 'polypeptide(L)'
;AAYNKKNDVEENLEDQVAKFETNYYHVKAVFSTLTPVPSEQSLIDVHNVSLSPGNPAKPSIQLPKLKLPTFDGTLREWQGFSELFRATVHDNHAIADVQRHAYLRAALQGEALSLVSALPLTGPNYGVAWNILKQQYDNTHLQTSAHLEKLFALPVTSANPSLIRSFACQISESMGALEAIGHNVQGWVVPLLFLLCQKLHNKLREDWET
;
A
#
# COMPACT_ATOMS: atom_id res chain seq x y z
N ALA A 1 15.26 44.06 -24.92
CA ALA A 1 16.08 42.88 -24.55
C ALA A 1 15.37 41.90 -23.60
N ALA A 2 14.49 42.34 -22.68
CA ALA A 2 13.80 41.45 -21.74
C ALA A 2 12.64 40.62 -22.33
N TYR A 3 12.11 41.02 -23.50
CA TYR A 3 10.95 40.36 -24.13
C TYR A 3 11.32 39.02 -24.83
N ASN A 4 12.49 38.92 -25.47
CA ASN A 4 12.96 37.66 -26.07
C ASN A 4 13.27 36.58 -25.03
N LYS A 5 13.90 36.96 -23.91
CA LYS A 5 14.35 36.00 -22.90
C LYS A 5 13.21 35.29 -22.15
N LYS A 6 11.99 35.87 -22.17
CA LYS A 6 10.82 35.26 -21.53
C LYS A 6 10.16 34.24 -22.47
N ASN A 7 10.05 34.58 -23.76
CA ASN A 7 9.56 33.67 -24.79
C ASN A 7 10.50 32.48 -24.97
N ASP A 8 11.83 32.69 -24.98
CA ASP A 8 12.81 31.60 -25.09
C ASP A 8 12.74 30.62 -23.89
N VAL A 9 12.34 31.09 -22.71
CA VAL A 9 12.19 30.26 -21.51
C VAL A 9 10.86 29.50 -21.52
N GLU A 10 9.79 30.15 -21.97
CA GLU A 10 8.45 29.55 -22.07
C GLU A 10 8.40 28.48 -23.17
N GLU A 11 9.01 28.75 -24.33
CA GLU A 11 9.18 27.80 -25.44
C GLU A 11 10.07 26.60 -25.04
N ASN A 12 11.15 26.83 -24.29
CA ASN A 12 11.99 25.76 -23.76
C ASN A 12 11.28 24.93 -22.67
N LEU A 13 10.33 25.51 -21.91
CA LEU A 13 9.51 24.78 -20.95
C LEU A 13 8.43 23.94 -21.66
N GLU A 14 7.78 24.49 -22.69
CA GLU A 14 6.82 23.77 -23.51
C GLU A 14 7.47 22.58 -24.24
N ASP A 15 8.66 22.77 -24.79
CA ASP A 15 9.44 21.69 -25.42
C ASP A 15 9.84 20.58 -24.43
N GLN A 16 10.19 20.96 -23.19
CA GLN A 16 10.52 19.99 -22.13
C GLN A 16 9.27 19.21 -21.70
N VAL A 17 8.11 19.87 -21.60
CA VAL A 17 6.83 19.23 -21.26
C VAL A 17 6.38 18.31 -22.39
N ALA A 18 6.49 18.74 -23.65
CA ALA A 18 6.11 17.92 -24.80
C ALA A 18 6.98 16.67 -24.94
N LYS A 19 8.31 16.79 -24.77
CA LYS A 19 9.23 15.64 -24.72
C LYS A 19 8.89 14.71 -23.55
N PHE A 20 8.56 15.29 -22.40
CA PHE A 20 8.19 14.52 -21.22
C PHE A 20 6.88 13.73 -21.40
N GLU A 21 5.83 14.36 -21.94
CA GLU A 21 4.54 13.70 -22.23
C GLU A 21 4.72 12.57 -23.25
N THR A 22 5.46 12.83 -24.32
CA THR A 22 5.79 11.82 -25.35
C THR A 22 6.44 10.59 -24.73
N ASN A 23 7.41 10.81 -23.85
CA ASN A 23 8.14 9.73 -23.18
C ASN A 23 7.29 8.98 -22.14
N TYR A 24 6.44 9.68 -21.39
CA TYR A 24 5.48 9.06 -20.48
C TYR A 24 4.54 8.10 -21.21
N TYR A 25 3.97 8.53 -22.34
CA TYR A 25 3.07 7.69 -23.12
C TYR A 25 3.79 6.55 -23.83
N HIS A 26 5.06 6.74 -24.23
CA HIS A 26 5.88 5.67 -24.79
C HIS A 26 6.14 4.56 -23.77
N VAL A 27 6.51 4.89 -22.53
CA VAL A 27 6.64 3.89 -21.45
C VAL A 27 5.34 3.22 -21.17
N LYS A 28 4.26 3.99 -21.04
CA LYS A 28 2.96 3.44 -20.73
C LYS A 28 2.56 2.41 -21.81
N ALA A 29 2.81 2.70 -23.08
CA ALA A 29 2.58 1.79 -24.19
C ALA A 29 3.49 0.54 -24.13
N VAL A 30 4.79 0.70 -23.93
CA VAL A 30 5.73 -0.44 -23.80
C VAL A 30 5.40 -1.29 -22.56
N PHE A 31 4.99 -0.66 -21.46
CA PHE A 31 4.55 -1.34 -20.26
C PHE A 31 3.27 -2.13 -20.51
N SER A 32 2.26 -1.52 -21.13
CA SER A 32 1.00 -2.21 -21.52
C SER A 32 1.20 -3.36 -22.50
N THR A 33 2.26 -3.35 -23.31
CA THR A 33 2.59 -4.47 -24.22
C THR A 33 3.38 -5.59 -23.54
N LEU A 34 4.12 -5.29 -22.46
CA LEU A 34 4.94 -6.28 -21.73
C LEU A 34 4.20 -6.93 -20.56
N THR A 35 3.10 -6.36 -20.08
CA THR A 35 2.23 -6.94 -19.05
C THR A 35 0.82 -7.16 -19.62
N PRO A 36 0.43 -8.39 -20.00
CA PRO A 36 -0.95 -8.67 -20.35
C PRO A 36 -1.82 -8.49 -19.12
N VAL A 37 -2.84 -7.64 -19.22
CA VAL A 37 -3.92 -7.58 -18.21
C VAL A 37 -4.61 -8.96 -18.20
N PRO A 38 -4.78 -9.62 -17.05
CA PRO A 38 -5.61 -10.81 -16.97
C PRO A 38 -7.04 -10.43 -17.35
N SER A 39 -7.53 -10.95 -18.47
CA SER A 39 -8.94 -10.87 -18.83
C SER A 39 -9.77 -11.43 -17.67
N GLU A 40 -10.70 -10.65 -17.12
CA GLU A 40 -11.68 -11.12 -16.15
C GLU A 40 -12.51 -12.25 -16.79
N GLN A 41 -12.11 -13.49 -16.53
CA GLN A 41 -12.94 -14.64 -16.77
C GLN A 41 -13.98 -14.70 -15.65
N SER A 42 -15.19 -14.32 -16.00
CA SER A 42 -16.43 -14.58 -15.28
C SER A 42 -16.48 -16.04 -14.79
N LEU A 43 -16.41 -16.23 -13.48
CA LEU A 43 -16.52 -17.54 -12.86
C LEU A 43 -17.97 -17.81 -12.44
N ILE A 44 -18.59 -18.66 -13.26
CA ILE A 44 -19.56 -19.72 -12.97
C ILE A 44 -20.84 -19.43 -12.18
N ASP A 45 -21.92 -19.45 -12.96
CA ASP A 45 -23.29 -19.82 -12.65
C ASP A 45 -23.39 -21.16 -11.91
N VAL A 46 -24.08 -21.22 -10.77
CA VAL A 46 -24.59 -22.48 -10.20
C VAL A 46 -26.06 -22.31 -9.87
N HIS A 47 -26.87 -22.97 -10.69
CA HIS A 47 -28.33 -23.02 -10.58
C HIS A 47 -28.77 -23.82 -9.34
N ASN A 48 -29.60 -23.16 -8.53
CA ASN A 48 -30.73 -23.62 -7.71
C ASN A 48 -30.93 -25.15 -7.49
N VAL A 49 -30.90 -25.57 -6.22
CA VAL A 49 -31.69 -26.72 -5.74
C VAL A 49 -32.62 -26.25 -4.62
N SER A 50 -33.90 -26.18 -4.97
CA SER A 50 -35.02 -26.00 -4.06
C SER A 50 -35.38 -27.34 -3.41
N LEU A 51 -35.34 -27.43 -2.08
CA LEU A 51 -36.11 -28.40 -1.28
C LEU A 51 -36.58 -27.76 0.05
N SER A 52 -37.80 -28.11 0.45
CA SER A 52 -38.72 -27.54 1.45
C SER A 52 -38.23 -27.47 2.93
N PRO A 53 -39.00 -26.80 3.84
CA PRO A 53 -38.51 -26.30 5.12
C PRO A 53 -38.50 -27.36 6.22
N GLY A 54 -37.31 -27.61 6.75
CA GLY A 54 -37.09 -28.40 7.95
C GLY A 54 -35.73 -28.03 8.52
N ASN A 55 -35.74 -27.19 9.55
CA ASN A 55 -34.57 -26.60 10.21
C ASN A 55 -33.45 -27.63 10.46
N PRO A 56 -32.34 -27.67 9.68
CA PRO A 56 -31.18 -28.43 10.07
C PRO A 56 -30.29 -27.47 10.85
N ALA A 57 -30.21 -27.67 12.17
CA ALA A 57 -29.18 -27.03 12.97
C ALA A 57 -27.84 -27.20 12.25
N LYS A 58 -27.26 -26.10 11.78
CA LYS A 58 -25.93 -26.10 11.16
C LYS A 58 -25.00 -26.83 12.13
N PRO A 59 -24.21 -27.83 11.70
CA PRO A 59 -23.19 -28.40 12.57
C PRO A 59 -22.24 -27.25 12.90
N SER A 60 -22.37 -26.69 14.10
CA SER A 60 -21.46 -25.66 14.57
C SER A 60 -20.14 -26.37 14.84
N ILE A 61 -19.21 -26.25 13.90
CA ILE A 61 -17.81 -26.55 14.17
C ILE A 61 -17.44 -25.62 15.33
N GLN A 62 -17.35 -26.16 16.54
CA GLN A 62 -16.88 -25.40 17.69
C GLN A 62 -15.38 -25.21 17.52
N LEU A 63 -15.03 -24.14 16.83
CA LEU A 63 -13.67 -23.64 16.74
C LEU A 63 -13.18 -23.36 18.17
N PRO A 64 -11.90 -23.66 18.49
CA PRO A 64 -11.32 -23.24 19.75
C PRO A 64 -11.56 -21.75 19.96
N LYS A 65 -11.98 -21.38 21.18
CA LYS A 65 -12.21 -19.97 21.52
C LYS A 65 -10.92 -19.19 21.26
N LEU A 66 -10.96 -18.31 20.27
CA LEU A 66 -9.84 -17.46 19.91
C LEU A 66 -9.50 -16.57 21.12
N LYS A 67 -8.28 -16.71 21.64
CA LYS A 67 -7.80 -15.83 22.70
C LYS A 67 -7.47 -14.47 22.08
N LEU A 68 -7.80 -13.38 22.79
CA LEU A 68 -7.34 -12.07 22.34
C LEU A 68 -5.81 -12.08 22.28
N PRO A 69 -5.21 -11.57 21.18
CA PRO A 69 -3.78 -11.40 21.09
C PRO A 69 -3.31 -10.38 22.13
N THR A 70 -2.08 -10.55 22.62
CA THR A 70 -1.42 -9.56 23.47
C THR A 70 -0.41 -8.77 22.66
N PHE A 71 -0.22 -7.49 22.99
CA PHE A 71 0.72 -6.62 22.30
C PHE A 71 1.49 -5.76 23.29
N ASP A 72 2.82 -5.85 23.24
CA ASP A 72 3.74 -5.21 24.19
C ASP A 72 4.39 -3.92 23.65
N GLY A 73 4.24 -3.66 22.34
CA GLY A 73 4.91 -2.57 21.63
C GLY A 73 5.88 -3.04 20.53
N THR A 74 6.04 -4.35 20.32
CA THR A 74 6.92 -4.87 19.27
C THR A 74 6.40 -4.53 17.87
N LEU A 75 7.06 -3.59 17.18
CA LEU A 75 6.66 -3.09 15.85
C LEU A 75 6.35 -4.18 14.81
N ARG A 76 7.11 -5.29 14.82
CA ARG A 76 6.92 -6.40 13.86
C ARG A 76 5.61 -7.17 14.11
N GLU A 77 5.10 -7.16 15.34
CA GLU A 77 3.89 -7.87 15.73
C GLU A 77 2.63 -7.01 15.59
N TRP A 78 2.80 -5.69 15.42
CA TRP A 78 1.70 -4.73 15.30
C TRP A 78 0.69 -5.15 14.23
N GLN A 79 1.14 -5.47 13.01
CA GLN A 79 0.23 -5.79 11.90
C GLN A 79 -0.66 -7.02 12.21
N GLY A 80 -0.08 -8.07 12.80
CA GLY A 80 -0.84 -9.26 13.19
C GLY A 80 -1.81 -8.97 14.33
N PHE A 81 -1.37 -8.21 15.34
CA PHE A 81 -2.20 -7.78 16.45
C PHE A 81 -3.37 -6.89 15.98
N SER A 82 -3.09 -5.87 15.18
CA SER A 82 -4.07 -4.87 14.76
C SER A 82 -5.16 -5.48 13.89
N GLU A 83 -4.79 -6.36 12.94
CA GLU A 83 -5.74 -7.08 12.09
C GLU A 83 -6.65 -8.00 12.91
N LEU A 84 -6.06 -8.79 13.82
CA LEU A 84 -6.81 -9.74 14.63
C LEU A 84 -7.72 -9.03 15.64
N PHE A 85 -7.21 -8.00 16.32
CA PHE A 85 -8.00 -7.18 17.24
C PHE A 85 -9.11 -6.44 16.50
N ARG A 86 -8.85 -5.97 15.28
CA ARG A 86 -9.84 -5.31 14.45
C ARG A 86 -11.01 -6.24 14.13
N ALA A 87 -10.70 -7.41 13.57
CA ALA A 87 -11.70 -8.40 13.16
C ALA A 87 -12.52 -8.97 14.33
N THR A 88 -11.96 -9.00 15.55
CA THR A 88 -12.61 -9.61 16.72
C THR A 88 -13.33 -8.61 17.62
N VAL A 89 -12.79 -7.39 17.77
CA VAL A 89 -13.25 -6.39 18.74
C VAL A 89 -13.63 -5.06 18.10
N HIS A 90 -12.77 -4.46 17.27
CA HIS A 90 -12.99 -3.11 16.72
C HIS A 90 -14.22 -3.05 15.81
N ASP A 91 -14.30 -3.96 14.84
CA ASP A 91 -15.36 -3.97 13.82
C ASP A 91 -16.62 -4.70 14.31
N ASN A 92 -16.58 -5.27 15.51
CA ASN A 92 -17.72 -5.96 16.08
C ASN A 92 -18.72 -4.97 16.68
N HIS A 93 -19.79 -4.67 15.94
CA HIS A 93 -20.85 -3.75 16.36
C HIS A 93 -21.63 -4.19 17.59
N ALA A 94 -21.53 -5.45 18.02
CA ALA A 94 -22.18 -5.93 19.25
C ALA A 94 -21.44 -5.51 20.53
N ILE A 95 -20.22 -4.99 20.43
CA ILE A 95 -19.40 -4.58 21.57
C ILE A 95 -19.47 -3.06 21.73
N ALA A 96 -19.88 -2.59 22.91
CA ALA A 96 -19.91 -1.15 23.21
C ALA A 96 -18.49 -0.56 23.30
N ASP A 97 -18.31 0.71 22.96
CA ASP A 97 -16.97 1.33 22.94
C ASP A 97 -16.22 1.26 24.27
N VAL A 98 -16.93 1.37 25.40
CA VAL A 98 -16.31 1.23 26.73
C VAL A 98 -15.79 -0.19 26.96
N GLN A 99 -16.48 -1.21 26.44
CA GLN A 99 -16.02 -2.60 26.48
C GLN A 99 -14.85 -2.80 25.52
N ARG A 100 -14.89 -2.22 24.30
CA ARG A 100 -13.74 -2.24 23.37
C ARG A 100 -12.50 -1.62 24.01
N HIS A 101 -12.65 -0.52 24.74
CA HIS A 101 -11.55 0.10 25.48
C HIS A 101 -11.01 -0.84 26.56
N ALA A 102 -11.89 -1.51 27.31
CA ALA A 102 -11.47 -2.47 28.33
C ALA A 102 -10.71 -3.65 27.71
N TYR A 103 -11.21 -4.20 26.60
CA TYR A 103 -10.53 -5.26 25.84
C TYR A 103 -9.19 -4.81 25.28
N LEU A 104 -9.14 -3.60 24.71
CA LEU A 104 -7.90 -3.02 24.19
C LEU A 104 -6.87 -2.92 25.32
N ARG A 105 -7.22 -2.31 26.44
CA ARG A 105 -6.32 -2.15 27.58
C ARG A 105 -5.86 -3.50 28.17
N ALA A 106 -6.73 -4.51 28.18
CA ALA A 106 -6.38 -5.86 28.64
C ALA A 106 -5.47 -6.61 27.66
N ALA A 107 -5.55 -6.29 26.37
CA ALA A 107 -4.71 -6.86 25.32
C ALA A 107 -3.33 -6.19 25.22
N LEU A 108 -3.14 -5.01 25.81
CA LEU A 108 -1.87 -4.29 25.79
C LEU A 108 -1.00 -4.63 27.00
N GLN A 109 0.31 -4.63 26.76
CA GLN A 109 1.35 -4.84 27.77
C GLN A 109 2.48 -3.83 27.54
N GLY A 110 3.42 -3.78 28.49
CA GLY A 110 4.68 -3.03 28.33
C GLY A 110 4.49 -1.56 27.90
N GLU A 111 5.22 -1.18 26.87
CA GLU A 111 5.23 0.18 26.33
C GLU A 111 3.87 0.55 25.71
N ALA A 112 3.26 -0.38 24.98
CA ALA A 112 1.99 -0.14 24.31
C ALA A 112 0.86 0.18 25.31
N LEU A 113 0.84 -0.49 26.47
CA LEU A 113 -0.10 -0.18 27.54
C LEU A 113 0.20 1.20 28.17
N SER A 114 1.47 1.52 28.36
CA SER A 114 1.90 2.80 28.95
C SER A 114 1.38 4.00 28.15
N LEU A 115 1.44 3.93 26.82
CA LEU A 115 0.98 5.00 25.91
C LEU A 115 -0.48 5.39 26.09
N VAL A 116 -1.35 4.43 26.40
CA VAL A 116 -2.79 4.67 26.55
C VAL A 116 -3.24 4.67 28.01
N SER A 117 -2.33 4.40 28.95
CA SER A 117 -2.65 4.22 30.37
C SER A 117 -3.24 5.47 31.02
N ALA A 118 -2.83 6.65 30.56
CA ALA A 118 -3.29 7.95 31.02
C ALA A 118 -4.73 8.29 30.58
N LEU A 119 -5.27 7.58 29.58
CA LEU A 119 -6.64 7.77 29.13
C LEU A 119 -7.60 7.10 30.11
N PRO A 120 -8.64 7.83 30.60
CA PRO A 120 -9.71 7.23 31.37
C PRO A 120 -10.43 6.15 30.57
N LEU A 121 -10.77 5.04 31.24
CA LEU A 121 -11.49 3.91 30.64
C LEU A 121 -12.96 4.27 30.35
N THR A 122 -13.19 4.99 29.26
CA THR A 122 -14.51 5.43 28.80
C THR A 122 -14.68 5.11 27.32
N GLY A 123 -15.94 5.02 26.86
CA GLY A 123 -16.26 4.77 25.46
C GLY A 123 -15.67 5.81 24.50
N PRO A 124 -15.86 7.13 24.71
CA PRO A 124 -15.29 8.15 23.83
C PRO A 124 -13.76 8.09 23.71
N ASN A 125 -13.07 7.68 24.77
CA ASN A 125 -11.61 7.57 24.77
C ASN A 125 -11.09 6.32 24.04
N TYR A 126 -11.96 5.37 23.68
CA TYR A 126 -11.55 4.20 22.91
C TYR A 126 -10.92 4.58 21.57
N GLY A 127 -11.59 5.43 20.79
CA GLY A 127 -11.09 5.86 19.48
C GLY A 127 -9.77 6.61 19.59
N VAL A 128 -9.60 7.40 20.66
CA VAL A 128 -8.34 8.09 20.97
C VAL A 128 -7.23 7.09 21.26
N ALA A 129 -7.48 6.12 22.15
CA ALA A 129 -6.51 5.08 22.48
C ALA A 129 -6.07 4.26 21.26
N TRP A 130 -7.04 3.86 20.42
CA TRP A 130 -6.77 3.11 19.19
C TRP A 130 -5.94 3.92 18.20
N ASN A 131 -6.24 5.21 18.03
CA ASN A 131 -5.49 6.08 17.12
C ASN A 131 -4.07 6.35 17.61
N ILE A 132 -3.83 6.50 18.92
CA ILE A 132 -2.48 6.65 19.47
C ILE A 132 -1.62 5.42 19.12
N LEU A 133 -2.17 4.22 19.31
CA LEU A 133 -1.47 2.97 18.98
C LEU A 133 -1.18 2.86 17.49
N LYS A 134 -2.17 3.16 16.64
CA LYS A 134 -1.95 3.23 15.19
C LYS A 134 -0.84 4.23 14.86
N GLN A 135 -0.89 5.44 15.38
CA GLN A 135 0.11 6.46 15.06
C GLN A 135 1.53 6.04 15.47
N GLN A 136 1.67 5.34 16.60
CA GLN A 136 2.97 4.91 17.10
C GLN A 136 3.51 3.67 16.39
N TYR A 137 2.65 2.68 16.13
CA TYR A 137 3.07 1.33 15.72
C TYR A 137 2.70 0.95 14.30
N ASP A 138 1.78 1.67 13.66
CA ASP A 138 1.46 1.52 12.25
C ASP A 138 2.61 2.13 11.46
N ASN A 139 3.66 1.32 11.29
CA ASN A 139 4.95 1.74 10.78
C ASN A 139 4.93 1.83 9.25
N THR A 140 4.03 2.67 8.76
CA THR A 140 3.99 3.11 7.37
C THR A 140 5.35 3.63 6.95
N HIS A 141 6.09 4.31 7.84
CA HIS A 141 7.42 4.83 7.57
C HIS A 141 8.47 3.75 7.26
N LEU A 142 8.52 2.65 8.02
CA LEU A 142 9.46 1.54 7.77
C LEU A 142 9.08 0.76 6.51
N GLN A 143 7.79 0.50 6.29
CA GLN A 143 7.32 -0.14 5.06
C GLN A 143 7.65 0.74 3.85
N THR A 144 7.40 2.04 3.96
CA THR A 144 7.76 3.05 2.95
C THR A 144 9.26 3.05 2.70
N SER A 145 10.08 3.11 3.76
CA SER A 145 11.53 3.12 3.66
C SER A 145 12.05 1.84 2.99
N ALA A 146 11.52 0.67 3.33
CA ALA A 146 11.91 -0.59 2.71
C ALA A 146 11.58 -0.63 1.20
N HIS A 147 10.40 -0.14 0.81
CA HIS A 147 10.02 -0.06 -0.60
C HIS A 147 10.85 0.98 -1.37
N LEU A 148 11.14 2.13 -0.76
CA LEU A 148 12.01 3.15 -1.35
C LEU A 148 13.45 2.66 -1.47
N GLU A 149 14.00 2.01 -0.44
CA GLU A 149 15.34 1.40 -0.48
C GLU A 149 15.44 0.37 -1.59
N LYS A 150 14.45 -0.51 -1.74
CA LYS A 150 14.38 -1.48 -2.85
C LYS A 150 14.39 -0.77 -4.21
N LEU A 151 13.64 0.32 -4.35
CA LEU A 151 13.55 1.10 -5.58
C LEU A 151 14.87 1.79 -5.93
N PHE A 152 15.52 2.42 -4.95
CA PHE A 152 16.79 3.13 -5.16
C PHE A 152 18.00 2.20 -5.28
N ALA A 153 17.93 0.99 -4.74
CA ALA A 153 18.95 -0.04 -4.86
C ALA A 153 18.91 -0.80 -6.20
N LEU A 154 17.94 -0.51 -7.08
CA LEU A 154 17.87 -1.18 -8.38
C LEU A 154 19.17 -0.99 -9.18
N PRO A 155 19.75 -2.08 -9.72
CA PRO A 155 20.98 -2.02 -10.48
C PRO A 155 20.76 -1.36 -11.85
N VAL A 156 21.85 -0.87 -12.45
CA VAL A 156 21.81 -0.40 -13.84
C VAL A 156 21.40 -1.56 -14.74
N THR A 157 20.37 -1.36 -15.55
CA THR A 157 19.84 -2.39 -16.44
C THR A 157 20.85 -2.71 -17.53
N SER A 158 20.88 -3.96 -18.01
CA SER A 158 21.63 -4.33 -19.21
C SER A 158 20.73 -4.30 -20.44
N ALA A 159 21.30 -4.49 -21.65
CA ALA A 159 20.53 -4.61 -22.89
C ALA A 159 19.61 -5.85 -22.95
N ASN A 160 19.60 -6.69 -21.91
CA ASN A 160 18.79 -7.90 -21.88
C ASN A 160 17.30 -7.57 -21.63
N PRO A 161 16.39 -7.91 -22.55
CA PRO A 161 14.95 -7.66 -22.41
C PRO A 161 14.32 -8.24 -21.13
N SER A 162 14.82 -9.39 -20.64
CA SER A 162 14.30 -9.99 -19.41
C SER A 162 14.64 -9.18 -18.17
N LEU A 163 15.82 -8.56 -18.13
CA LEU A 163 16.25 -7.71 -17.03
C LEU A 163 15.55 -6.35 -17.05
N ILE A 164 15.26 -5.82 -18.24
CA ILE A 164 14.43 -4.61 -18.41
C ILE A 164 13.01 -4.87 -17.89
N ARG A 165 12.41 -6.01 -18.25
CA ARG A 165 11.09 -6.39 -17.72
C ARG A 165 11.11 -6.57 -16.21
N SER A 166 12.13 -7.23 -15.66
CA SER A 166 12.28 -7.40 -14.21
C SER A 166 12.45 -6.07 -13.47
N PHE A 167 13.19 -5.13 -14.05
CA PHE A 167 13.35 -3.77 -13.53
C PHE A 167 12.01 -3.04 -13.49
N ALA A 168 11.25 -3.06 -14.60
CA ALA A 168 9.91 -2.48 -14.68
C ALA A 168 8.92 -3.12 -13.68
N CYS A 169 8.91 -4.45 -13.56
CA CYS A 169 8.09 -5.16 -12.58
C CYS A 169 8.39 -4.72 -11.14
N GLN A 170 9.67 -4.59 -10.76
CA GLN A 170 10.06 -4.18 -9.40
C GLN A 170 9.66 -2.73 -9.08
N ILE A 171 9.70 -1.84 -10.07
CA ILE A 171 9.20 -0.47 -9.92
C ILE A 171 7.69 -0.50 -9.67
N SER A 172 6.93 -1.19 -10.53
CA SER A 172 5.47 -1.25 -10.40
C SER A 172 5.02 -1.91 -9.09
N GLU A 173 5.71 -2.97 -8.66
CA GLU A 173 5.47 -3.62 -7.36
C GLU A 173 5.70 -2.65 -6.19
N SER A 174 6.81 -1.92 -6.20
CA SER A 174 7.15 -0.98 -5.13
C SER A 174 6.21 0.23 -5.11
N MET A 175 5.83 0.75 -6.28
CA MET A 175 4.87 1.84 -6.42
C MET A 175 3.47 1.42 -5.96
N GLY A 176 3.00 0.22 -6.33
CA GLY A 176 1.72 -0.30 -5.88
C GLY A 176 1.68 -0.56 -4.37
N ALA A 177 2.79 -1.01 -3.78
CA ALA A 177 2.90 -1.15 -2.34
C ALA A 177 2.85 0.19 -1.60
N LEU A 178 3.54 1.22 -2.12
CA LEU A 178 3.51 2.58 -1.56
C LEU A 178 2.10 3.21 -1.65
N GLU A 179 1.38 2.97 -2.75
CA GLU A 179 -0.02 3.39 -2.91
C GLU A 179 -0.94 2.68 -1.90
N ALA A 180 -0.75 1.37 -1.69
CA ALA A 180 -1.51 0.59 -0.71
C ALA A 180 -1.25 1.05 0.75
N ILE A 181 -0.06 1.58 1.04
CA ILE A 181 0.29 2.22 2.33
C ILE A 181 -0.37 3.61 2.47
N GLY A 182 -0.91 4.18 1.39
CA GLY A 182 -1.65 5.44 1.39
C GLY A 182 -0.86 6.63 0.86
N HIS A 183 0.31 6.42 0.25
CA HIS A 183 1.06 7.51 -0.38
C HIS A 183 0.47 7.90 -1.73
N ASN A 184 0.44 9.20 -2.01
CA ASN A 184 0.09 9.70 -3.34
C ASN A 184 1.30 9.56 -4.28
N VAL A 185 1.46 8.37 -4.84
CA VAL A 185 2.55 8.03 -5.76
C VAL A 185 2.44 8.72 -7.13
N GLN A 186 1.26 9.27 -7.49
CA GLN A 186 1.06 9.97 -8.77
C GLN A 186 1.96 11.22 -8.87
N GLY A 187 2.14 11.93 -7.75
CA GLY A 187 3.05 13.07 -7.69
C GLY A 187 4.55 12.69 -7.79
N TRP A 188 4.88 11.41 -7.58
CA TRP A 188 6.26 10.92 -7.59
C TRP A 188 6.67 10.31 -8.92
N VAL A 189 5.72 10.02 -9.81
CA VAL A 189 5.97 9.38 -11.11
C VAL A 189 7.04 10.15 -11.90
N VAL A 190 6.93 11.48 -11.96
CA VAL A 190 7.84 12.34 -12.73
C VAL A 190 9.30 12.28 -12.21
N PRO A 191 9.59 12.62 -10.94
CA PRO A 191 10.96 12.56 -10.42
C PRO A 191 11.50 11.12 -10.35
N LEU A 192 10.66 10.13 -10.03
CA LEU A 192 11.09 8.73 -10.02
C LEU A 192 11.44 8.24 -11.42
N LEU A 193 10.66 8.56 -12.44
CA LEU A 193 10.96 8.20 -13.81
C LEU A 193 12.31 8.77 -14.24
N PHE A 194 12.58 10.05 -13.94
CA PHE A 194 13.87 10.66 -14.21
C PHE A 194 15.04 9.92 -13.52
N LEU A 195 14.91 9.62 -12.23
CA LEU A 195 15.92 8.87 -11.46
C LEU A 195 16.13 7.45 -11.99
N LEU A 196 15.06 6.78 -12.41
CA LEU A 196 15.08 5.42 -12.93
C LEU A 196 15.63 5.37 -14.37
N CYS A 197 15.40 6.40 -15.19
CA CYS A 197 16.02 6.54 -16.51
C CYS A 197 17.56 6.66 -16.43
N GLN A 198 18.09 7.22 -15.33
CA GLN A 198 19.54 7.19 -15.09
C GLN A 198 20.09 5.78 -14.80
N LYS A 199 19.22 4.81 -14.50
CA LYS A 199 19.58 3.40 -14.31
C LYS A 199 19.33 2.55 -15.57
N LEU A 200 18.69 3.09 -16.61
CA LEU A 200 18.54 2.40 -17.89
C LEU A 200 19.88 2.32 -18.64
N HIS A 201 20.07 1.23 -19.39
CA HIS A 201 21.23 1.04 -20.27
C HIS A 201 21.24 2.06 -21.41
N ASN A 202 22.45 2.46 -21.84
CA ASN A 202 22.70 3.56 -22.78
C ASN A 202 21.85 3.52 -24.05
N LYS A 203 21.65 2.38 -24.72
CA LYS A 203 20.82 2.34 -25.94
C LYS A 203 19.34 2.65 -25.65
N LEU A 204 18.83 2.18 -24.50
CA LEU A 204 17.45 2.50 -24.08
C LEU A 204 17.32 3.96 -23.64
N ARG A 205 18.41 4.55 -23.15
CA ARG A 205 18.48 5.98 -22.82
C ARG A 205 18.55 6.84 -24.09
N GLU A 206 19.31 6.41 -25.10
CA GLU A 206 19.33 7.07 -26.40
C GLU A 206 17.94 7.00 -27.06
N ASP A 207 17.29 5.83 -27.07
CA ASP A 207 15.91 5.66 -27.54
C ASP A 207 14.87 6.45 -26.70
N TRP A 208 15.24 6.91 -25.50
CA TRP A 208 14.41 7.74 -24.61
C TRP A 208 14.59 9.24 -24.83
N GLU A 209 15.80 9.67 -25.15
CA GLU A 209 16.16 11.07 -25.36
C GLU A 209 15.86 11.54 -26.79
N THR A 210 15.54 10.61 -27.69
CA THR A 210 15.22 10.85 -29.12
C THR A 210 13.72 10.85 -29.36
#